data_AF-A0A3M1XDX9-F1
#
_entry.id   AF-A0A3M1XDX9-F1
#
_cell.length_a   1.000
_cell.length_b   1.000
_cell.length_c   1.000
_cell.angle_alpha   90.00
_cell.angle_beta   90.00
_cell.angle_gamma   90.00
#
_symmetry.space_group_name_H-M   'P 1'
#
loop_
_entity.id
_entity.type
_entity.pdbx_description
1 polymer ?
#
loop_
_entity_poly.entity_id
_entity_poly.type
_entity_poly.pdbx_seq_one_letter_code
_entity_poly.pdbx_strand_id
1 'polypeptide(L)'
;MQTIQLSPNRPTGNFWVDTGLVVLLDQFGPGQHSVDLVLNWLLSQLVQPSGKKARYYDPSTGQIREYNKVNWVYPTNLFIKVAGDAPKIKIKVDGKEERLFTEPPRYKLNLKLSKKRDTCDLCGDHAPLTDAKMWMFPFVVEPNKFGTFYPGTKRGLRLCARCALAGLAGYLGWLWKTQGRDALHFFIFHAEMQELIRLHREVLKPLRLSGERGGTARVAFSGHYVNETTLGLLLELFRHVRQSDLLTDKARALLANLLGATNNVPKAAITLYAVTGTPAQAFQMKALREFSRLQRLYHLYESWLRLIGEKQIDPNPHHRVVQIWAQFWAKQGKNLDSIWRERIAWALLEFGDPTSYVEDFLFVARARDENPRPLVRGTIDVLNQYLREVFGMDEQFQRTLSGFGHSLGAKAQERTEMGILYALRNAKNPEDFYRVLNDAQFRLEITIPEALLRIEKGERIAGAPWMRVKTLLSIYAMNAYLRGTARAQTESKEVTEEE
;
A
#
# COMPACT_ATOMS: atom_id res chain seq x y z
N MET A 1 31.89 7.42 -28.74
CA MET A 1 30.99 6.63 -27.86
C MET A 1 30.11 7.60 -27.08
N GLN A 2 28.83 7.31 -26.91
CA GLN A 2 27.94 8.14 -26.10
C GLN A 2 28.11 7.78 -24.62
N THR A 3 28.25 8.79 -23.77
CA THR A 3 28.42 8.63 -22.32
C THR A 3 27.30 9.34 -21.56
N ILE A 4 27.02 8.86 -20.35
CA ILE A 4 26.18 9.52 -19.36
C ILE A 4 27.02 9.95 -18.17
N GLN A 5 26.69 11.09 -17.57
CA GLN A 5 27.26 11.52 -16.29
C GLN A 5 26.33 11.10 -15.16
N LEU A 6 26.82 10.29 -14.23
CA LEU A 6 26.15 9.99 -12.97
C LEU A 6 26.76 10.86 -11.86
N SER A 7 25.90 11.49 -11.06
CA SER A 7 26.30 12.28 -9.91
C SER A 7 25.12 12.37 -8.94
N PRO A 8 25.35 12.23 -7.62
CA PRO A 8 24.31 12.43 -6.62
C PRO A 8 23.87 13.90 -6.51
N ASN A 9 24.68 14.85 -7.00
CA ASN A 9 24.38 16.27 -6.93
C ASN A 9 23.53 16.78 -8.12
N ARG A 10 22.98 15.86 -8.93
CA ARG A 10 22.18 16.22 -10.11
C ARG A 10 20.83 15.48 -10.13
N PRO A 11 20.01 15.52 -9.07
CA PRO A 11 18.69 14.90 -9.09
C PRO A 11 17.83 15.46 -10.24
N THR A 12 16.80 14.70 -10.61
CA THR A 12 15.78 15.14 -11.59
C THR A 12 14.53 15.67 -10.91
N GLY A 13 14.29 15.33 -9.64
CA GLY A 13 13.05 15.62 -8.92
C GLY A 13 11.90 14.68 -9.28
N ASN A 14 12.10 13.77 -10.24
CA ASN A 14 11.11 12.78 -10.63
C ASN A 14 11.32 11.49 -9.84
N PHE A 15 10.32 11.10 -9.05
CA PHE A 15 10.39 9.95 -8.15
C PHE A 15 10.84 8.63 -8.84
N TRP A 16 10.43 8.41 -10.10
CA TRP A 16 10.78 7.21 -10.83
C TRP A 16 12.23 7.24 -11.32
N VAL A 17 12.62 8.37 -11.93
CA VAL A 17 13.96 8.51 -12.52
C VAL A 17 15.02 8.65 -11.44
N ASP A 18 14.73 9.36 -10.34
CA ASP A 18 15.65 9.47 -9.20
C ASP A 18 15.86 8.13 -8.51
N THR A 19 14.80 7.32 -8.35
CA THR A 19 14.92 5.92 -7.90
C THR A 19 15.85 5.12 -8.81
N GLY A 20 15.72 5.29 -10.11
CA GLY A 20 16.62 4.69 -11.08
C GLY A 20 18.06 5.20 -11.04
N LEU A 21 18.26 6.50 -10.82
CA LEU A 21 19.58 7.09 -10.63
C LEU A 21 20.28 6.50 -9.41
N VAL A 22 19.55 6.25 -8.32
CA VAL A 22 20.10 5.57 -7.14
C VAL A 22 20.58 4.17 -7.48
N VAL A 23 19.79 3.38 -8.21
CA VAL A 23 20.20 2.04 -8.68
C VAL A 23 21.48 2.11 -9.52
N LEU A 24 21.56 3.08 -10.45
CA LEU A 24 22.75 3.25 -11.28
C LEU A 24 23.96 3.73 -10.48
N LEU A 25 23.77 4.62 -9.51
CA LEU A 25 24.84 5.11 -8.64
C LEU A 25 25.39 4.02 -7.71
N ASP A 26 24.53 3.15 -7.17
CA ASP A 26 24.95 2.00 -6.35
C ASP A 26 25.82 1.03 -7.17
N GLN A 27 25.47 0.82 -8.44
CA GLN A 27 26.19 -0.11 -9.31
C GLN A 27 27.48 0.46 -9.91
N PHE A 28 27.44 1.68 -10.45
CA PHE A 28 28.52 2.23 -11.27
C PHE A 28 29.32 3.32 -10.56
N GLY A 29 28.81 3.86 -9.45
CA GLY A 29 29.39 5.03 -8.80
C GLY A 29 29.24 6.32 -9.61
N PRO A 30 29.59 7.47 -9.01
CA PRO A 30 29.63 8.75 -9.72
C PRO A 30 30.71 8.75 -10.81
N GLY A 31 30.44 9.35 -11.96
CA GLY A 31 31.39 9.41 -13.07
C GLY A 31 30.74 9.39 -14.46
N GLN A 32 31.61 9.34 -15.48
CA GLN A 32 31.18 9.14 -16.86
C GLN A 32 31.15 7.64 -17.18
N HIS A 33 30.02 7.19 -17.73
CA HIS A 33 29.80 5.78 -18.07
C HIS A 33 29.30 5.66 -19.51
N SER A 34 29.75 4.63 -20.21
CA SER A 34 29.26 4.33 -21.57
C SER A 34 27.78 3.95 -21.53
N VAL A 35 26.99 4.50 -22.44
CA VAL A 35 25.56 4.18 -22.61
C VAL A 35 25.36 2.67 -22.84
N ASP A 36 26.18 2.06 -23.69
CA ASP A 36 26.05 0.63 -24.04
C ASP A 36 26.38 -0.28 -22.85
N LEU A 37 27.39 0.11 -22.06
CA LEU A 37 27.79 -0.62 -20.87
C LEU A 37 26.67 -0.64 -19.82
N VAL A 38 26.07 0.53 -19.56
CA VAL A 38 24.95 0.66 -18.61
C VAL A 38 23.71 -0.11 -19.12
N LEU A 39 23.39 0.02 -20.41
CA LEU A 39 22.23 -0.65 -21.00
C LEU A 39 22.37 -2.18 -20.98
N ASN A 40 23.55 -2.71 -21.31
CA ASN A 40 23.81 -4.15 -21.29
C ASN A 40 23.70 -4.73 -19.87
N TRP A 41 24.19 -4.00 -18.86
CA TRP A 41 23.99 -4.39 -17.46
C TRP A 41 22.51 -4.36 -17.07
N LEU A 42 21.76 -3.31 -17.42
CA LEU A 42 20.32 -3.26 -17.13
C LEU A 42 19.57 -4.42 -17.78
N LEU A 43 19.90 -4.78 -19.02
CA LEU A 43 19.33 -5.93 -19.70
C LEU A 43 19.65 -7.25 -18.99
N SER A 44 20.88 -7.43 -18.49
CA SER A 44 21.25 -8.65 -17.76
C SER A 44 20.52 -8.80 -16.42
N GLN A 45 20.16 -7.68 -15.78
CA GLN A 45 19.36 -7.70 -14.56
C GLN A 45 17.87 -7.94 -14.84
N LEU A 46 17.33 -7.33 -15.90
CA LEU A 46 15.90 -7.33 -16.21
C LEU A 46 15.45 -8.51 -17.07
N VAL A 47 16.37 -9.24 -17.70
CA VAL A 47 16.08 -10.43 -18.50
C VAL A 47 16.69 -11.64 -17.82
N GLN A 48 15.86 -12.49 -17.24
CA GLN A 48 16.30 -13.66 -16.47
C GLN A 48 15.64 -14.95 -16.98
N PRO A 49 16.22 -16.13 -16.67
CA PRO A 49 15.59 -17.41 -16.93
C PRO A 49 14.21 -17.50 -16.25
N SER A 50 13.18 -17.83 -17.02
CA SER A 50 11.79 -17.95 -16.54
C SER A 50 11.47 -19.25 -15.79
N GLY A 51 12.47 -20.12 -15.60
CA GLY A 51 12.32 -21.47 -15.06
C GLY A 51 11.65 -22.48 -16.01
N LYS A 52 11.18 -22.04 -17.20
CA LYS A 52 10.64 -22.91 -18.25
C LYS A 52 11.73 -23.23 -19.27
N LYS A 53 11.73 -24.45 -19.81
CA LYS A 53 12.56 -24.83 -20.96
C LYS A 53 11.79 -24.61 -22.27
N ALA A 54 12.53 -24.32 -23.33
CA ALA A 54 12.00 -24.32 -24.69
C ALA A 54 12.93 -25.13 -25.60
N ARG A 55 12.37 -25.71 -26.67
CA ARG A 55 13.09 -26.50 -27.66
C ARG A 55 13.65 -25.57 -28.74
N TYR A 56 14.93 -25.73 -29.05
CA TYR A 56 15.66 -24.97 -30.06
C TYR A 56 16.39 -25.94 -30.98
N TYR A 57 16.49 -25.60 -32.26
CA TYR A 57 17.23 -26.40 -33.21
C TYR A 57 18.67 -25.91 -33.31
N ASP A 58 19.64 -26.79 -33.07
CA ASP A 58 21.06 -26.46 -33.23
C ASP A 58 21.52 -26.79 -34.66
N PRO A 59 21.80 -25.78 -35.51
CA PRO A 59 22.20 -26.01 -36.90
C PRO A 59 23.56 -26.72 -37.03
N SER A 60 24.42 -26.64 -36.01
CA SER A 60 25.76 -27.24 -36.05
C SER A 60 25.73 -28.75 -35.81
N THR A 61 24.77 -29.23 -35.01
CA THR A 61 24.63 -30.65 -34.66
C THR A 61 23.41 -31.32 -35.29
N GLY A 62 22.51 -30.54 -35.89
CA GLY A 62 21.25 -31.02 -36.46
C GLY A 62 20.23 -31.51 -35.44
N GLN A 63 20.47 -31.27 -34.14
CA GLN A 63 19.68 -31.80 -33.03
C GLN A 63 18.80 -30.72 -32.39
N ILE A 64 17.70 -31.16 -31.77
CA ILE A 64 16.87 -30.30 -30.94
C ILE A 64 17.44 -30.29 -29.52
N ARG A 65 17.80 -29.11 -29.03
CA ARG A 65 18.29 -28.88 -27.67
C ARG A 65 17.28 -28.09 -26.85
N GLU A 66 17.26 -28.36 -25.55
CA GLU A 66 16.44 -27.59 -24.61
C GLU A 66 17.28 -26.52 -23.93
N TYR A 67 16.84 -25.27 -24.00
CA TYR A 67 17.44 -24.16 -23.26
C TYR A 67 16.42 -23.50 -22.35
N ASN A 68 16.90 -22.90 -21.26
CA ASN A 68 16.06 -22.09 -20.37
C ASN A 68 15.51 -20.89 -21.15
N LYS A 69 14.17 -20.73 -21.13
CA LYS A 69 13.49 -19.60 -21.74
C LYS A 69 13.79 -18.34 -20.92
N VAL A 70 14.42 -17.37 -21.54
CA VAL A 70 14.66 -16.04 -20.96
C VAL A 70 13.48 -15.11 -21.24
N ASN A 71 13.12 -14.30 -20.25
CA ASN A 71 12.07 -13.28 -20.39
C ASN A 71 12.37 -12.10 -19.46
N TRP A 72 11.68 -10.99 -19.69
CA TRP A 72 11.62 -9.89 -18.73
C TRP A 72 11.19 -10.43 -17.36
N VAL A 73 11.87 -9.99 -16.30
CA VAL A 73 11.51 -10.33 -14.91
C VAL A 73 10.11 -9.81 -14.59
N TYR A 74 9.35 -10.54 -13.78
CA TYR A 74 8.07 -10.05 -13.28
C TYR A 74 8.32 -9.04 -12.14
N PRO A 75 7.59 -7.90 -12.08
CA PRO A 75 6.48 -7.48 -12.94
C PRO A 75 6.92 -6.62 -14.14
N THR A 76 8.20 -6.37 -14.36
CA THR A 76 8.71 -5.58 -15.50
C THR A 76 8.17 -6.07 -16.85
N ASN A 77 7.98 -7.38 -17.00
CA ASN A 77 7.36 -7.98 -18.19
C ASN A 77 5.96 -7.47 -18.51
N LEU A 78 5.24 -6.87 -17.55
CA LEU A 78 3.92 -6.25 -17.76
C LEU A 78 4.02 -4.89 -18.46
N PHE A 79 5.17 -4.22 -18.36
CA PHE A 79 5.42 -2.88 -18.89
C PHE A 79 6.29 -2.93 -20.16
N ILE A 80 7.28 -3.82 -20.19
CA ILE A 80 8.19 -3.98 -21.32
C ILE A 80 7.73 -5.16 -22.18
N LYS A 81 7.18 -4.84 -23.36
CA LYS A 81 6.65 -5.82 -24.33
C LYS A 81 7.53 -6.06 -25.54
N VAL A 82 8.75 -5.53 -25.52
CA VAL A 82 9.73 -5.77 -26.58
C VAL A 82 10.06 -7.26 -26.57
N ALA A 83 9.66 -7.96 -27.64
CA ALA A 83 9.99 -9.36 -27.84
C ALA A 83 11.50 -9.49 -28.10
N GLY A 84 12.12 -10.53 -27.55
CA GLY A 84 13.48 -10.87 -27.94
C GLY A 84 13.50 -11.44 -29.36
N ASP A 85 14.57 -11.14 -30.08
CA ASP A 85 14.76 -11.58 -31.46
C ASP A 85 15.59 -12.88 -31.48
N ALA A 86 15.13 -13.85 -32.26
CA ALA A 86 15.85 -15.10 -32.52
C ALA A 86 15.47 -15.64 -33.90
N PRO A 87 16.44 -16.09 -34.71
CA PRO A 87 16.16 -16.70 -36.00
C PRO A 87 15.30 -17.96 -35.84
N LYS A 88 14.37 -18.15 -36.77
CA LYS A 88 13.58 -19.39 -36.89
C LYS A 88 13.91 -20.07 -38.20
N ILE A 89 14.04 -21.38 -38.17
CA ILE A 89 14.15 -22.19 -39.37
C ILE A 89 13.00 -23.20 -39.43
N LYS A 90 12.60 -23.57 -40.65
CA LYS A 90 11.65 -24.66 -40.88
C LYS A 90 12.43 -25.97 -40.90
N ILE A 91 12.02 -26.92 -40.07
CA ILE A 91 12.56 -28.28 -40.07
C ILE A 91 11.42 -29.28 -40.11
N LYS A 92 11.63 -30.45 -40.72
CA LYS A 92 10.69 -31.57 -40.62
C LYS A 92 11.03 -32.37 -39.38
N VAL A 93 10.11 -32.40 -38.42
CA VAL A 93 10.17 -33.24 -37.22
C VAL A 93 9.00 -34.22 -37.32
N ASP A 94 9.29 -35.52 -37.33
CA ASP A 94 8.27 -36.59 -37.41
C ASP A 94 7.28 -36.42 -38.58
N GLY A 95 7.77 -36.00 -39.75
CA GLY A 95 6.97 -35.81 -40.96
C GLY A 95 6.13 -34.52 -40.99
N LYS A 96 6.11 -33.72 -39.92
CA LYS A 96 5.44 -32.41 -39.87
C LYS A 96 6.47 -31.27 -39.94
N GLU A 97 6.15 -30.23 -40.70
CA GLU A 97 6.97 -29.02 -40.73
C GLU A 97 6.77 -28.21 -39.45
N GLU A 98 7.83 -28.04 -38.66
CA GLU A 98 7.85 -27.21 -37.46
C GLU A 98 8.82 -26.04 -37.63
N ARG A 99 8.45 -24.86 -37.11
CA ARG A 99 9.34 -23.69 -37.06
C ARG A 99 9.98 -23.59 -35.69
N LEU A 100 11.24 -24.00 -35.57
CA LEU A 100 12.00 -23.91 -34.33
C LEU A 100 12.98 -22.74 -34.35
N PHE A 101 13.17 -22.13 -33.18
CA PHE A 101 14.20 -21.11 -32.96
C PHE A 101 15.58 -21.78 -32.95
N THR A 102 16.60 -21.11 -33.49
CA THR A 102 17.96 -21.66 -33.53
C THR A 102 18.80 -21.29 -32.30
N GLU A 103 18.41 -20.23 -31.60
CA GLU A 103 19.07 -19.76 -30.37
C GLU A 103 18.04 -19.11 -29.42
N PRO A 104 18.37 -18.98 -28.12
CA PRO A 104 17.57 -18.21 -27.18
C PRO A 104 17.38 -16.75 -27.66
N PRO A 105 16.18 -16.16 -27.46
CA PRO A 105 15.88 -14.82 -27.93
C PRO A 105 16.76 -13.77 -27.24
N ARG A 106 17.40 -12.93 -28.05
CA ARG A 106 18.20 -11.80 -27.58
C ARG A 106 17.31 -10.57 -27.45
N TYR A 107 17.16 -10.08 -26.23
CA TYR A 107 16.40 -8.87 -25.95
C TYR A 107 17.29 -7.65 -26.19
N LYS A 108 16.82 -6.71 -27.00
CA LYS A 108 17.51 -5.45 -27.28
C LYS A 108 16.55 -4.28 -27.11
N LEU A 109 16.97 -3.26 -26.37
CA LEU A 109 16.27 -1.99 -26.27
C LEU A 109 17.04 -0.96 -27.09
N ASN A 110 16.41 -0.41 -28.13
CA ASN A 110 17.05 0.58 -28.99
C ASN A 110 16.87 1.99 -28.42
N LEU A 111 17.92 2.53 -27.80
CA LEU A 111 18.00 3.93 -27.38
C LEU A 111 18.52 4.79 -28.54
N LYS A 112 17.59 5.34 -29.35
CA LYS A 112 17.93 6.20 -30.48
C LYS A 112 17.88 7.66 -30.05
N LEU A 113 19.04 8.28 -29.86
CA LEU A 113 19.15 9.72 -29.56
C LEU A 113 19.14 10.55 -30.85
N SER A 114 18.53 11.73 -30.80
CA SER A 114 18.53 12.71 -31.87
C SER A 114 19.92 13.28 -32.11
N LYS A 115 20.24 13.63 -33.36
CA LYS A 115 21.49 14.36 -33.67
C LYS A 115 21.48 15.78 -33.10
N LYS A 116 20.31 16.43 -33.07
CA LYS A 116 20.12 17.76 -32.48
C LYS A 116 20.05 17.65 -30.96
N ARG A 117 20.71 18.59 -30.27
CA ARG A 117 20.60 18.75 -28.82
C ARG A 117 19.39 19.62 -28.50
N ASP A 118 18.71 19.29 -27.43
CA ASP A 118 17.54 20.00 -26.91
C ASP A 118 17.49 19.79 -25.38
N THR A 119 16.59 20.49 -24.69
CA THR A 119 16.41 20.41 -23.25
C THR A 119 15.62 19.17 -22.86
N CYS A 120 16.17 18.34 -21.99
CA CYS A 120 15.49 17.16 -21.46
C CYS A 120 14.31 17.56 -20.56
N ASP A 121 13.15 16.94 -20.78
CA ASP A 121 11.91 17.28 -20.05
C ASP A 121 11.90 16.88 -18.57
N LEU A 122 12.86 16.04 -18.13
CA LEU A 122 12.95 15.61 -16.72
C LEU A 122 14.10 16.25 -15.96
N CYS A 123 15.31 16.31 -16.52
CA CYS A 123 16.47 16.85 -15.82
C CYS A 123 16.87 18.26 -16.25
N GLY A 124 16.26 18.83 -17.30
CA GLY A 124 16.63 20.14 -17.84
C GLY A 124 17.98 20.18 -18.58
N ASP A 125 18.73 19.08 -18.65
CA ASP A 125 20.02 19.07 -19.33
C ASP A 125 19.88 19.27 -20.85
N HIS A 126 20.78 20.07 -21.43
CA HIS A 126 20.85 20.26 -22.88
C HIS A 126 21.67 19.14 -23.55
N ALA A 127 21.00 18.17 -24.17
CA ALA A 127 21.60 16.92 -24.65
C ALA A 127 20.88 16.36 -25.89
N PRO A 128 21.49 15.40 -26.62
CA PRO A 128 20.77 14.52 -27.54
C PRO A 128 19.60 13.81 -26.83
N LEU A 129 18.39 13.88 -27.38
CA LEU A 129 17.17 13.36 -26.74
C LEU A 129 16.55 12.22 -27.52
N THR A 130 15.74 11.41 -26.85
CA THR A 130 14.88 10.37 -27.44
C THR A 130 13.44 10.58 -26.98
N ASP A 131 12.48 10.10 -27.76
CA ASP A 131 11.09 10.05 -27.31
C ASP A 131 10.93 8.96 -26.24
N ALA A 132 10.33 9.35 -25.12
CA ALA A 132 10.11 8.46 -23.99
C ALA A 132 9.23 7.28 -24.40
N LYS A 133 9.65 6.09 -23.98
CA LYS A 133 8.89 4.84 -24.15
C LYS A 133 8.51 4.29 -22.79
N MET A 134 7.48 3.43 -22.73
CA MET A 134 7.04 2.82 -21.47
C MET A 134 8.18 2.11 -20.72
N TRP A 135 9.12 1.47 -21.43
CA TRP A 135 10.29 0.85 -20.79
C TRP A 135 11.27 1.84 -20.15
N MET A 136 11.22 3.12 -20.54
CA MET A 136 11.98 4.20 -19.90
C MET A 136 11.16 4.80 -18.76
N PHE A 137 9.88 5.08 -18.98
CA PHE A 137 9.01 5.72 -18.01
C PHE A 137 7.60 5.14 -18.12
N PRO A 138 7.12 4.33 -17.15
CA PRO A 138 5.85 3.61 -17.29
C PRO A 138 4.62 4.51 -17.31
N PHE A 139 4.76 5.79 -16.92
CA PHE A 139 3.69 6.77 -16.91
C PHE A 139 3.63 7.62 -18.19
N VAL A 140 4.48 7.34 -19.19
CA VAL A 140 4.41 8.04 -20.47
C VAL A 140 3.11 7.67 -21.20
N VAL A 141 2.44 8.68 -21.73
CA VAL A 141 1.29 8.51 -22.61
C VAL A 141 1.62 9.05 -23.98
N GLU A 142 1.19 8.35 -25.03
CA GLU A 142 1.40 8.79 -26.41
C GLU A 142 0.63 10.10 -26.67
N PRO A 143 1.27 11.15 -27.23
CA PRO A 143 0.62 12.44 -27.48
C PRO A 143 -0.66 12.33 -28.29
N ASN A 144 -0.69 11.42 -29.27
CA ASN A 144 -1.85 11.20 -30.13
C ASN A 144 -3.07 10.69 -29.36
N LYS A 145 -2.89 10.11 -28.17
CA LYS A 145 -3.97 9.66 -27.29
C LYS A 145 -4.50 10.75 -26.34
N PHE A 146 -3.80 11.90 -26.25
CA PHE A 146 -4.16 13.04 -25.39
C PHE A 146 -4.32 14.37 -26.15
N GLY A 147 -4.00 14.41 -27.44
CA GLY A 147 -4.03 15.63 -28.25
C GLY A 147 -5.41 16.29 -28.36
N THR A 148 -6.49 15.56 -28.06
CA THR A 148 -7.85 16.09 -27.93
C THR A 148 -8.10 16.86 -26.64
N PHE A 149 -7.42 16.51 -25.54
CA PHE A 149 -7.55 17.22 -24.26
C PHE A 149 -6.61 18.41 -24.15
N TYR A 150 -5.45 18.35 -24.82
CA TYR A 150 -4.47 19.44 -24.84
C TYR A 150 -3.96 19.73 -26.27
N PRO A 151 -4.71 20.51 -27.06
CA PRO A 151 -4.36 20.79 -28.46
C PRO A 151 -3.01 21.49 -28.64
N GLY A 152 -2.56 22.23 -27.60
CA GLY A 152 -1.30 22.97 -27.59
C GLY A 152 -0.05 22.17 -27.21
N THR A 153 -0.20 20.95 -26.67
CA THR A 153 0.93 20.12 -26.19
C THR A 153 1.00 18.78 -26.93
N LYS A 154 1.07 18.84 -28.27
CA LYS A 154 1.25 17.64 -29.13
C LYS A 154 2.64 17.00 -29.05
N ARG A 155 3.55 17.56 -28.25
CA ARG A 155 4.91 17.05 -28.03
C ARG A 155 4.88 15.95 -26.97
N GLY A 156 5.47 14.79 -27.29
CA GLY A 156 5.71 13.73 -26.31
C GLY A 156 6.85 14.06 -25.37
N LEU A 157 6.93 13.31 -24.27
CA LEU A 157 8.02 13.43 -23.30
C LEU A 157 9.35 13.04 -23.96
N ARG A 158 10.35 13.92 -23.92
CA ARG A 158 11.68 13.73 -24.52
C ARG A 158 12.75 13.66 -23.45
N LEU A 159 13.54 12.58 -23.49
CA LEU A 159 14.51 12.23 -22.45
C LEU A 159 15.94 12.23 -22.99
N CYS A 160 16.89 12.70 -22.19
CA CYS A 160 18.30 12.45 -22.46
C CYS A 160 18.65 10.99 -22.13
N ALA A 161 19.80 10.49 -22.60
CA ALA A 161 20.24 9.12 -22.35
C ALA A 161 20.29 8.77 -20.85
N ARG A 162 20.74 9.72 -20.02
CA ARG A 162 20.81 9.56 -18.56
C ARG A 162 19.42 9.30 -17.96
N CYS A 163 18.43 10.12 -18.27
CA CYS A 163 17.07 9.95 -17.77
C CYS A 163 16.39 8.70 -18.33
N ALA A 164 16.64 8.35 -19.61
CA ALA A 164 16.09 7.15 -20.21
C ALA A 164 16.62 5.85 -19.55
N LEU A 165 17.93 5.78 -19.31
CA LEU A 165 18.57 4.64 -18.65
C LEU A 165 18.24 4.57 -17.17
N ALA A 166 18.22 5.71 -16.47
CA ALA A 166 17.75 5.77 -15.09
C ALA A 166 16.28 5.33 -15.00
N GLY A 167 15.43 5.80 -15.90
CA GLY A 167 14.05 5.35 -15.98
C GLY A 167 13.91 3.82 -16.16
N LEU A 168 14.74 3.19 -16.99
CA LEU A 168 14.80 1.72 -17.09
C LEU A 168 15.31 1.07 -15.78
N ALA A 169 16.27 1.69 -15.11
CA ALA A 169 16.76 1.23 -13.80
C ALA A 169 15.71 1.36 -12.69
N GLY A 170 14.71 2.23 -12.83
CA GLY A 170 13.60 2.40 -11.87
C GLY A 170 12.83 1.10 -11.59
N TYR A 171 12.71 0.23 -12.59
CA TYR A 171 12.11 -1.12 -12.45
C TYR A 171 12.85 -2.04 -11.48
N LEU A 172 14.11 -1.75 -11.16
CA LEU A 172 14.91 -2.48 -10.17
C LEU A 172 14.82 -1.83 -8.78
N GLY A 173 14.31 -0.60 -8.67
CA GLY A 173 14.37 0.20 -7.46
C GLY A 173 13.13 0.15 -6.57
N TRP A 174 11.95 -0.15 -7.13
CA TRP A 174 10.67 -0.19 -6.39
C TRP A 174 10.46 -1.43 -5.52
N LEU A 175 9.57 -1.34 -4.52
CA LEU A 175 9.01 -2.52 -3.86
C LEU A 175 7.66 -2.84 -4.50
N TRP A 176 7.25 -4.10 -4.55
CA TRP A 176 5.95 -4.46 -5.11
C TRP A 176 5.32 -5.66 -4.40
N LYS A 177 3.99 -5.74 -4.46
CA LYS A 177 3.17 -6.84 -3.94
C LYS A 177 2.05 -7.16 -4.94
N THR A 178 1.82 -8.44 -5.21
CA THR A 178 0.71 -8.90 -6.06
C THR A 178 -0.34 -9.66 -5.25
N GLN A 179 -1.61 -9.49 -5.62
CA GLN A 179 -2.74 -10.28 -5.13
C GLN A 179 -3.26 -11.15 -6.28
N GLY A 180 -2.49 -12.18 -6.61
CA GLY A 180 -2.82 -13.07 -7.72
C GLY A 180 -2.87 -12.34 -9.06
N ARG A 181 -4.04 -12.39 -9.73
CA ARG A 181 -4.28 -11.72 -11.02
C ARG A 181 -5.10 -10.44 -10.88
N ASP A 182 -5.54 -10.12 -9.67
CA ASP A 182 -6.56 -9.08 -9.46
C ASP A 182 -5.94 -7.71 -9.22
N ALA A 183 -4.78 -7.66 -8.55
CA ALA A 183 -4.08 -6.43 -8.25
C ALA A 183 -2.56 -6.62 -8.19
N LEU A 184 -1.85 -5.63 -8.70
CA LEU A 184 -0.42 -5.43 -8.50
C LEU A 184 -0.23 -4.02 -7.96
N HIS A 185 0.41 -3.93 -6.79
CA HIS A 185 0.78 -2.69 -6.14
C HIS A 185 2.29 -2.54 -6.18
N PHE A 186 2.79 -1.34 -6.50
CA PHE A 186 4.20 -1.01 -6.35
C PHE A 186 4.40 0.32 -5.63
N PHE A 187 5.52 0.39 -4.91
CA PHE A 187 5.81 1.37 -3.88
C PHE A 187 7.18 1.97 -4.15
N ILE A 188 7.22 3.30 -4.23
CA ILE A 188 8.42 4.07 -4.57
C ILE A 188 8.59 5.15 -3.52
N PHE A 189 9.61 4.99 -2.69
CA PHE A 189 10.00 6.02 -1.74
C PHE A 189 10.84 7.08 -2.45
N HIS A 190 10.60 8.34 -2.10
CA HIS A 190 11.32 9.48 -2.65
C HIS A 190 11.67 10.47 -1.54
N ALA A 191 12.86 11.05 -1.64
CA ALA A 191 13.44 12.01 -0.72
C ALA A 191 14.52 12.80 -1.48
N GLU A 192 15.23 13.69 -0.78
CA GLU A 192 16.45 14.30 -1.29
C GLU A 192 17.48 13.22 -1.67
N MET A 193 18.28 13.45 -2.72
CA MET A 193 19.06 12.40 -3.39
C MET A 193 20.04 11.69 -2.44
N GLN A 194 20.71 12.41 -1.55
CA GLN A 194 21.63 11.79 -0.60
C GLN A 194 20.90 10.84 0.35
N GLU A 195 19.77 11.28 0.90
CA GLU A 195 18.94 10.46 1.77
C GLU A 195 18.28 9.31 1.01
N LEU A 196 17.90 9.51 -0.26
CA LEU A 196 17.32 8.46 -1.10
C LEU A 196 18.34 7.34 -1.39
N ILE A 197 19.60 7.69 -1.66
CA ILE A 197 20.69 6.71 -1.85
C ILE A 197 20.86 5.86 -0.59
N ARG A 198 20.93 6.53 0.57
CA ARG A 198 21.09 5.85 1.85
C ARG A 198 19.87 5.00 2.20
N LEU A 199 18.66 5.52 2.02
CA LEU A 199 17.42 4.78 2.24
C LEU A 199 17.39 3.50 1.39
N HIS A 200 17.75 3.59 0.12
CA HIS A 200 17.74 2.42 -0.77
C HIS A 200 18.75 1.37 -0.35
N ARG A 201 20.00 1.79 -0.12
CA ARG A 201 21.12 0.91 0.21
C ARG A 201 21.03 0.32 1.61
N GLU A 202 20.73 1.15 2.61
CA GLU A 202 20.78 0.78 4.03
C GLU A 202 19.46 0.19 4.53
N VAL A 203 18.31 0.54 3.94
CA VAL A 203 16.98 0.13 4.43
C VAL A 203 16.21 -0.73 3.44
N LEU A 204 15.92 -0.23 2.23
CA LEU A 204 15.00 -0.92 1.32
C LEU A 204 15.60 -2.20 0.74
N LYS A 205 16.89 -2.20 0.37
CA LYS A 205 17.58 -3.36 -0.18
C LYS A 205 17.69 -4.52 0.83
N PRO A 206 18.08 -4.30 2.11
CA PRO A 206 18.05 -5.36 3.13
C PRO A 206 16.65 -5.90 3.45
N LEU A 207 15.61 -5.06 3.39
CA LEU A 207 14.23 -5.48 3.67
C LEU A 207 13.54 -6.15 2.48
N ARG A 208 14.19 -6.20 1.32
CA ARG A 208 13.59 -6.72 0.09
C ARG A 208 13.52 -8.24 0.11
N LEU A 209 12.32 -8.79 -0.10
CA LEU A 209 12.12 -10.22 -0.25
C LEU A 209 12.71 -10.71 -1.58
N SER A 210 13.38 -11.85 -1.56
CA SER A 210 14.01 -12.48 -2.72
C SER A 210 13.32 -13.81 -3.03
N GLY A 211 12.90 -14.01 -4.28
CA GLY A 211 12.34 -15.29 -4.74
C GLY A 211 10.86 -15.54 -4.40
N GLU A 212 10.17 -14.65 -3.70
CA GLU A 212 8.74 -14.80 -3.43
C GLU A 212 7.88 -14.47 -4.66
N ARG A 213 6.99 -15.40 -5.03
CA ARG A 213 6.00 -15.18 -6.12
C ARG A 213 5.04 -14.01 -5.84
N GLY A 214 4.89 -13.62 -4.59
CA GLY A 214 3.94 -12.61 -4.12
C GLY A 214 4.46 -11.17 -4.12
N GLY A 215 5.76 -10.93 -4.32
CA GLY A 215 6.31 -9.58 -4.25
C GLY A 215 7.70 -9.48 -3.65
N THR A 216 8.25 -8.29 -3.74
CA THR A 216 9.49 -7.89 -3.06
C THR A 216 9.24 -7.11 -1.77
N ALA A 217 8.00 -6.67 -1.55
CA ALA A 217 7.57 -5.93 -0.36
C ALA A 217 7.16 -6.87 0.79
N ARG A 218 7.83 -6.74 1.95
CA ARG A 218 7.33 -7.28 3.21
C ARG A 218 6.25 -6.36 3.77
N VAL A 219 5.09 -6.93 4.09
CA VAL A 219 3.90 -6.21 4.53
C VAL A 219 3.23 -6.97 5.65
N ALA A 220 2.72 -6.26 6.66
CA ALA A 220 2.06 -6.87 7.81
C ALA A 220 0.70 -7.51 7.44
N PHE A 221 0.02 -6.93 6.45
CA PHE A 221 -1.15 -7.47 5.76
C PHE A 221 -1.25 -6.85 4.36
N SER A 222 -2.08 -7.43 3.50
CA SER A 222 -2.28 -6.93 2.15
C SER A 222 -3.63 -7.39 1.60
N GLY A 223 -4.11 -6.70 0.56
CA GLY A 223 -5.32 -7.08 -0.15
C GLY A 223 -5.43 -6.39 -1.50
N HIS A 224 -6.60 -6.51 -2.12
CA HIS A 224 -6.87 -6.06 -3.49
C HIS A 224 -6.68 -4.55 -3.67
N TYR A 225 -6.76 -3.78 -2.59
CA TYR A 225 -6.74 -2.34 -2.64
C TYR A 225 -5.40 -1.75 -2.16
N VAL A 226 -5.11 -0.53 -2.61
CA VAL A 226 -3.79 0.09 -2.45
C VAL A 226 -3.57 0.66 -1.06
N ASN A 227 -4.58 1.27 -0.43
CA ASN A 227 -4.41 1.93 0.86
C ASN A 227 -4.22 0.89 1.97
N GLU A 228 -4.98 -0.21 1.97
CA GLU A 228 -4.77 -1.29 2.93
C GLU A 228 -3.35 -1.90 2.82
N THR A 229 -2.85 -2.12 1.60
CA THR A 229 -1.53 -2.72 1.40
C THR A 229 -0.44 -1.72 1.75
N THR A 230 -0.66 -0.43 1.48
CA THR A 230 0.23 0.67 1.89
C THR A 230 0.33 0.75 3.41
N LEU A 231 -0.79 0.70 4.13
CA LEU A 231 -0.79 0.69 5.60
C LEU A 231 -0.03 -0.54 6.12
N GLY A 232 -0.27 -1.72 5.54
CA GLY A 232 0.46 -2.93 5.89
C GLY A 232 1.98 -2.83 5.66
N LEU A 233 2.40 -2.18 4.56
CA LEU A 233 3.82 -1.88 4.29
C LEU A 233 4.41 -0.93 5.32
N LEU A 234 3.70 0.16 5.64
CA LEU A 234 4.19 1.19 6.56
C LEU A 234 4.29 0.66 7.99
N LEU A 235 3.32 -0.13 8.47
CA LEU A 235 3.40 -0.75 9.79
C LEU A 235 4.60 -1.70 9.90
N GLU A 236 4.88 -2.48 8.86
CA GLU A 236 6.05 -3.36 8.83
C GLU A 236 7.35 -2.54 8.86
N LEU A 237 7.43 -1.47 8.06
CA LEU A 237 8.58 -0.55 8.04
C LEU A 237 8.79 0.10 9.42
N PHE A 238 7.73 0.56 10.07
CA PHE A 238 7.79 1.23 11.37
C PHE A 238 8.30 0.30 12.48
N ARG A 239 7.99 -1.01 12.41
CA ARG A 239 8.53 -1.99 13.36
C ARG A 239 10.06 -1.94 13.42
N HIS A 240 10.70 -1.84 12.25
CA HIS A 240 12.16 -1.86 12.12
C HIS A 240 12.85 -0.66 12.78
N VAL A 241 12.14 0.44 13.05
CA VAL A 241 12.67 1.57 13.82
C VAL A 241 13.00 1.12 15.25
N ARG A 242 12.05 0.45 15.92
CA ARG A 242 12.18 -0.01 17.31
C ARG A 242 13.04 -1.25 17.47
N GLN A 243 12.86 -2.22 16.57
CA GLN A 243 13.57 -3.48 16.62
C GLN A 243 13.68 -4.07 15.22
N SER A 244 14.90 -4.41 14.84
CA SER A 244 15.17 -5.05 13.56
C SER A 244 16.27 -6.09 13.71
N ASP A 245 16.01 -7.26 13.16
CA ASP A 245 16.95 -8.35 12.90
C ASP A 245 17.64 -8.18 11.53
N LEU A 246 17.06 -7.39 10.64
CA LEU A 246 17.53 -7.21 9.25
C LEU A 246 18.30 -5.91 9.00
N LEU A 247 18.14 -4.92 9.87
CA LEU A 247 18.74 -3.59 9.71
C LEU A 247 19.84 -3.37 10.75
N THR A 248 20.96 -2.83 10.30
CA THR A 248 22.03 -2.33 11.20
C THR A 248 21.54 -1.15 12.03
N ASP A 249 22.19 -0.84 13.14
CA ASP A 249 21.82 0.30 13.98
C ASP A 249 21.90 1.64 13.23
N LYS A 250 22.87 1.79 12.31
CA LYS A 250 22.98 2.97 11.43
C LYS A 250 21.77 3.10 10.50
N ALA A 251 21.34 1.99 9.89
CA ALA A 251 20.17 1.95 9.02
C ALA A 251 18.87 2.24 9.79
N ARG A 252 18.76 1.72 11.03
CA ARG A 252 17.64 2.01 11.92
C ARG A 252 17.59 3.49 12.32
N ALA A 253 18.74 4.08 12.67
CA ALA A 253 18.85 5.50 13.00
C ALA A 253 18.50 6.39 11.80
N LEU A 254 18.91 6.00 10.59
CA LEU A 254 18.50 6.66 9.35
C LEU A 254 16.97 6.62 9.17
N LEU A 255 16.37 5.43 9.26
CA LEU A 255 14.93 5.27 9.11
C LEU A 255 14.16 6.06 10.19
N ALA A 256 14.65 6.03 11.44
CA ALA A 256 14.12 6.80 12.56
C ALA A 256 14.12 8.31 12.24
N ASN A 257 15.23 8.84 11.73
CA ASN A 257 15.34 10.26 11.36
C ASN A 257 14.37 10.65 10.23
N LEU A 258 14.30 9.83 9.17
CA LEU A 258 13.39 10.09 8.04
C LEU A 258 11.90 10.08 8.46
N LEU A 259 11.56 9.21 9.41
CA LEU A 259 10.21 9.09 9.97
C LEU A 259 9.94 10.06 11.14
N GLY A 260 10.86 10.94 11.48
CA GLY A 260 10.67 11.92 12.57
C GLY A 260 10.69 11.32 13.97
N ALA A 261 11.20 10.10 14.14
CA ALA A 261 11.31 9.42 15.43
C ALA A 261 12.38 10.02 16.36
N THR A 262 13.24 10.91 15.84
CA THR A 262 14.32 11.57 16.57
C THR A 262 13.98 13.03 16.85
N ASN A 263 14.55 13.60 17.92
CA ASN A 263 14.39 15.03 18.25
C ASN A 263 14.99 15.99 17.20
N ASN A 264 15.69 15.48 16.19
CA ASN A 264 16.22 16.28 15.10
C ASN A 264 15.12 16.60 14.09
N VAL A 265 15.08 17.85 13.63
CA VAL A 265 14.23 18.23 12.49
C VAL A 265 14.69 17.45 11.26
N PRO A 266 13.84 16.63 10.63
CA PRO A 266 14.23 15.87 9.45
C PRO A 266 14.62 16.85 8.34
N LYS A 267 15.82 16.70 7.77
CA LYS A 267 16.32 17.60 6.72
C LYS A 267 15.48 17.56 5.44
N ALA A 268 14.75 16.46 5.22
CA ALA A 268 13.80 16.30 4.12
C ALA A 268 12.66 15.34 4.54
N ALA A 269 11.44 15.62 4.08
CA ALA A 269 10.32 14.70 4.24
C ALA A 269 10.44 13.55 3.24
N ILE A 270 10.28 12.32 3.72
CA ILE A 270 10.14 11.15 2.87
C ILE A 270 8.71 11.05 2.35
N THR A 271 8.58 10.84 1.04
CA THR A 271 7.29 10.64 0.37
C THR A 271 7.23 9.23 -0.19
N LEU A 272 6.06 8.60 -0.09
CA LEU A 272 5.79 7.30 -0.68
C LEU A 272 4.78 7.45 -1.82
N TYR A 273 5.18 7.07 -3.03
CA TYR A 273 4.28 6.89 -4.16
C TYR A 273 3.84 5.43 -4.23
N ALA A 274 2.53 5.20 -4.18
CA ALA A 274 1.93 3.87 -4.39
C ALA A 274 1.12 3.87 -5.68
N VAL A 275 1.37 2.87 -6.54
CA VAL A 275 0.66 2.70 -7.79
C VAL A 275 -0.01 1.33 -7.78
N THR A 276 -1.25 1.28 -8.24
CA THR A 276 -2.03 0.05 -8.32
C THR A 276 -2.60 -0.14 -9.70
N GLY A 277 -2.76 -1.40 -10.10
CA GLY A 277 -3.34 -1.78 -11.37
C GLY A 277 -3.56 -3.28 -11.48
N THR A 278 -4.15 -3.72 -12.58
CA THR A 278 -4.39 -5.15 -12.87
C THR A 278 -3.22 -5.76 -13.65
N PRO A 279 -2.62 -6.87 -13.16
CA PRO A 279 -1.58 -7.59 -13.89
C PRO A 279 -2.20 -8.53 -14.92
N ALA A 280 -2.66 -7.96 -16.04
CA ALA A 280 -3.21 -8.71 -17.18
C ALA A 280 -2.12 -8.99 -18.24
N GLN A 281 -2.49 -9.00 -19.54
CA GLN A 281 -1.51 -9.08 -20.62
C GLN A 281 -0.53 -7.89 -20.58
N ALA A 282 -0.96 -6.71 -20.17
CA ALA A 282 -0.12 -5.56 -19.84
C ALA A 282 -0.59 -4.97 -18.51
N PHE A 283 0.26 -4.16 -17.86
CA PHE A 283 -0.15 -3.47 -16.65
C PHE A 283 -1.18 -2.39 -16.99
N GLN A 284 -2.37 -2.50 -16.41
CA GLN A 284 -3.41 -1.47 -16.51
C GLN A 284 -3.43 -0.68 -15.22
N MET A 285 -2.81 0.49 -15.23
CA MET A 285 -2.79 1.38 -14.08
C MET A 285 -4.22 1.85 -13.73
N LYS A 286 -4.60 1.69 -12.47
CA LYS A 286 -5.90 2.14 -11.93
C LYS A 286 -5.76 3.42 -11.11
N ALA A 287 -4.70 3.54 -10.31
CA ALA A 287 -4.44 4.75 -9.53
C ALA A 287 -2.95 4.91 -9.20
N LEU A 288 -2.55 6.17 -9.01
CA LEU A 288 -1.31 6.59 -8.38
C LEU A 288 -1.68 7.46 -7.17
N ARG A 289 -1.10 7.16 -6.01
CA ARG A 289 -1.31 7.86 -4.75
C ARG A 289 0.02 8.32 -4.18
N GLU A 290 0.02 9.50 -3.58
CA GLU A 290 1.17 10.07 -2.89
C GLU A 290 0.87 10.13 -1.39
N PHE A 291 1.79 9.66 -0.56
CA PHE A 291 1.72 9.70 0.90
C PHE A 291 2.94 10.45 1.44
N SER A 292 2.74 11.70 1.84
CA SER A 292 3.80 12.60 2.34
C SER A 292 3.76 12.80 3.87
N ARG A 293 2.71 12.32 4.55
CA ARG A 293 2.51 12.51 6.01
C ARG A 293 3.08 11.36 6.86
N LEU A 294 4.13 10.69 6.39
CA LEU A 294 4.65 9.46 7.01
C LEU A 294 5.15 9.68 8.45
N GLN A 295 5.71 10.86 8.76
CA GLN A 295 6.20 11.19 10.09
C GLN A 295 5.06 11.29 11.11
N ARG A 296 3.98 11.98 10.75
CA ARG A 296 2.78 12.06 11.59
C ARG A 296 2.18 10.68 11.84
N LEU A 297 2.19 9.82 10.82
CA LEU A 297 1.65 8.46 10.94
C LEU A 297 2.54 7.61 11.84
N TYR A 298 3.86 7.79 11.78
CA TYR A 298 4.80 7.11 12.68
C TYR A 298 4.60 7.53 14.14
N HIS A 299 4.40 8.82 14.43
CA HIS A 299 4.11 9.28 15.79
C HIS A 299 2.82 8.70 16.35
N LEU A 300 1.77 8.67 15.53
CA LEU A 300 0.50 8.02 15.86
C LEU A 300 0.66 6.51 16.08
N TYR A 301 1.48 5.85 15.27
CA TYR A 301 1.84 4.45 15.50
C TYR A 301 2.53 4.24 16.85
N GLU A 302 3.51 5.07 17.21
CA GLU A 302 4.17 4.98 18.53
C GLU A 302 3.20 5.25 19.69
N SER A 303 2.25 6.17 19.53
CA SER A 303 1.22 6.42 20.55
C SER A 303 0.31 5.20 20.73
N TRP A 304 -0.04 4.50 19.65
CA TRP A 304 -0.77 3.22 19.74
C TRP A 304 0.02 2.13 20.46
N LEU A 305 1.32 2.00 20.16
CA LEU A 305 2.16 1.00 20.84
C LEU A 305 2.26 1.27 22.34
N ARG A 306 2.45 2.54 22.72
CA ARG A 306 2.52 2.96 24.13
C ARG A 306 1.21 2.63 24.83
N LEU A 307 0.07 3.00 24.24
CA LEU A 307 -1.25 2.72 24.77
C LEU A 307 -1.48 1.21 25.01
N ILE A 308 -1.10 0.37 24.03
CA ILE A 308 -1.26 -1.09 24.15
C ILE A 308 -0.38 -1.67 25.26
N GLY A 309 0.85 -1.17 25.40
CA GLY A 309 1.77 -1.56 26.48
C GLY A 309 1.29 -1.12 27.86
N GLU A 310 0.94 0.15 28.03
CA GLU A 310 0.46 0.73 29.30
C GLU A 310 -0.82 0.06 29.79
N LYS A 311 -1.75 -0.25 28.88
CA LYS A 311 -3.00 -0.96 29.21
C LYS A 311 -2.84 -2.48 29.28
N GLN A 312 -1.63 -3.01 29.09
CA GLN A 312 -1.32 -4.45 29.09
C GLN A 312 -2.29 -5.25 28.18
N ILE A 313 -2.63 -4.68 27.01
CA ILE A 313 -3.57 -5.31 26.07
C ILE A 313 -2.91 -6.51 25.40
N ASP A 314 -1.63 -6.41 25.08
CA ASP A 314 -0.83 -7.45 24.45
C ASP A 314 0.65 -7.29 24.81
N PRO A 315 1.39 -8.38 25.12
CA PRO A 315 2.84 -8.31 25.34
C PRO A 315 3.63 -7.89 24.10
N ASN A 316 3.06 -8.04 22.90
CA ASN A 316 3.61 -7.55 21.64
C ASN A 316 2.70 -6.45 21.05
N PRO A 317 2.95 -5.17 21.41
CA PRO A 317 2.13 -4.05 20.96
C PRO A 317 2.03 -3.93 19.43
N HIS A 318 3.14 -4.18 18.72
CA HIS A 318 3.15 -4.10 17.25
C HIS A 318 2.23 -5.15 16.65
N HIS A 319 2.35 -6.41 17.09
CA HIS A 319 1.50 -7.49 16.63
C HIS A 319 0.02 -7.17 16.85
N ARG A 320 -0.32 -6.58 18.00
CA ARG A 320 -1.68 -6.18 18.31
C ARG A 320 -2.19 -5.06 17.41
N VAL A 321 -1.41 -4.02 17.13
CA VAL A 321 -1.77 -2.97 16.14
C VAL A 321 -2.04 -3.60 14.77
N VAL A 322 -1.19 -4.52 14.33
CA VAL A 322 -1.37 -5.25 13.07
C VAL A 322 -2.68 -6.02 13.07
N GLN A 323 -2.99 -6.78 14.12
CA GLN A 323 -4.25 -7.52 14.24
C GLN A 323 -5.48 -6.59 14.22
N ILE A 324 -5.41 -5.44 14.92
CA ILE A 324 -6.48 -4.45 14.97
C ILE A 324 -6.82 -3.97 13.56
N TRP A 325 -5.82 -3.57 12.76
CA TRP A 325 -6.09 -3.04 11.42
C TRP A 325 -6.32 -4.14 10.38
N ALA A 326 -5.75 -5.33 10.58
CA ALA A 326 -5.96 -6.47 9.69
C ALA A 326 -7.40 -7.01 9.73
N GLN A 327 -8.15 -6.84 10.83
CA GLN A 327 -9.42 -7.52 11.07
C GLN A 327 -10.58 -7.13 10.15
N PHE A 328 -10.50 -5.99 9.46
CA PHE A 328 -11.60 -5.33 8.74
C PHE A 328 -11.89 -5.95 7.37
N TRP A 329 -12.18 -7.25 7.37
CA TRP A 329 -12.58 -8.01 6.20
C TRP A 329 -13.80 -8.88 6.53
N ALA A 330 -14.59 -9.21 5.50
CA ALA A 330 -15.73 -10.10 5.60
C ALA A 330 -15.66 -11.15 4.48
N LYS A 331 -16.24 -12.32 4.70
CA LYS A 331 -16.38 -13.33 3.65
C LYS A 331 -17.68 -13.05 2.89
N GLN A 332 -17.59 -12.77 1.60
CA GLN A 332 -18.74 -12.64 0.70
C GLN A 332 -18.75 -13.85 -0.24
N GLY A 333 -19.58 -14.85 0.10
CA GLY A 333 -19.61 -16.12 -0.62
C GLY A 333 -18.26 -16.85 -0.54
N LYS A 334 -17.58 -17.03 -1.68
CA LYS A 334 -16.26 -17.68 -1.76
C LYS A 334 -15.08 -16.71 -1.62
N ASN A 335 -15.33 -15.39 -1.70
CA ASN A 335 -14.27 -14.39 -1.73
C ASN A 335 -14.15 -13.66 -0.38
N LEU A 336 -12.93 -13.22 -0.07
CA LEU A 336 -12.66 -12.32 1.04
C LEU A 336 -12.76 -10.88 0.54
N ASP A 337 -13.69 -10.10 1.09
CA ASP A 337 -13.81 -8.68 0.83
C ASP A 337 -13.16 -7.87 1.96
N SER A 338 -12.28 -6.96 1.58
CA SER A 338 -11.50 -6.10 2.49
C SER A 338 -11.76 -4.61 2.26
N ILE A 339 -12.90 -4.27 1.64
CA ILE A 339 -13.29 -2.88 1.36
C ILE A 339 -13.34 -1.99 2.62
N TRP A 340 -13.73 -2.54 3.78
CA TRP A 340 -13.70 -1.78 5.04
C TRP A 340 -12.27 -1.46 5.47
N ARG A 341 -11.34 -2.43 5.40
CA ARG A 341 -9.92 -2.20 5.67
C ARG A 341 -9.34 -1.17 4.72
N GLU A 342 -9.70 -1.20 3.45
CA GLU A 342 -9.29 -0.19 2.47
C GLU A 342 -9.76 1.22 2.85
N ARG A 343 -11.04 1.39 3.18
CA ARG A 343 -11.61 2.70 3.54
C ARG A 343 -11.05 3.23 4.85
N ILE A 344 -10.86 2.35 5.83
CA ILE A 344 -10.21 2.70 7.11
C ILE A 344 -8.75 3.07 6.88
N ALA A 345 -8.00 2.28 6.11
CA ALA A 345 -6.61 2.58 5.80
C ALA A 345 -6.47 3.91 5.05
N TRP A 346 -7.35 4.18 4.08
CA TRP A 346 -7.41 5.48 3.42
C TRP A 346 -7.62 6.63 4.40
N ALA A 347 -8.63 6.52 5.29
CA ALA A 347 -8.88 7.54 6.30
C ALA A 347 -7.68 7.73 7.24
N LEU A 348 -7.02 6.65 7.68
CA LEU A 348 -5.84 6.75 8.56
C LEU A 348 -4.64 7.40 7.84
N LEU A 349 -4.37 7.01 6.59
CA LEU A 349 -3.24 7.54 5.81
C LEU A 349 -3.43 9.03 5.47
N GLU A 350 -4.68 9.47 5.28
CA GLU A 350 -5.03 10.86 4.99
C GLU A 350 -5.37 11.70 6.23
N PHE A 351 -5.34 11.11 7.42
CA PHE A 351 -5.77 11.75 8.68
C PHE A 351 -7.25 12.20 8.66
N GLY A 352 -8.09 11.46 7.94
CA GLY A 352 -9.55 11.59 7.90
C GLY A 352 -10.26 10.81 9.02
N ASP A 353 -11.58 10.78 8.98
CA ASP A 353 -12.38 10.12 10.03
C ASP A 353 -12.69 8.65 9.65
N PRO A 354 -12.15 7.64 10.35
CA PRO A 354 -12.39 6.23 10.04
C PRO A 354 -13.69 5.70 10.66
N THR A 355 -14.36 6.43 11.56
CA THR A 355 -15.40 5.86 12.43
C THR A 355 -16.60 5.34 11.65
N SER A 356 -17.02 6.04 10.58
CA SER A 356 -18.15 5.60 9.74
C SER A 356 -17.90 4.24 9.10
N TYR A 357 -16.64 3.93 8.75
CA TYR A 357 -16.27 2.66 8.15
C TYR A 357 -16.16 1.54 9.19
N VAL A 358 -15.75 1.87 10.41
CA VAL A 358 -15.76 0.94 11.55
C VAL A 358 -17.20 0.60 11.96
N GLU A 359 -18.09 1.60 12.03
CA GLU A 359 -19.52 1.41 12.29
C GLU A 359 -20.15 0.53 11.22
N ASP A 360 -19.92 0.84 9.94
CA ASP A 360 -20.45 0.05 8.84
C ASP A 360 -19.95 -1.41 8.90
N PHE A 361 -18.66 -1.63 9.19
CA PHE A 361 -18.12 -2.97 9.37
C PHE A 361 -18.81 -3.74 10.50
N LEU A 362 -19.05 -3.11 11.64
CA LEU A 362 -19.72 -3.74 12.78
C LEU A 362 -21.14 -4.20 12.43
N PHE A 363 -21.92 -3.37 11.75
CA PHE A 363 -23.33 -3.67 11.47
C PHE A 363 -23.57 -4.47 10.19
N VAL A 364 -22.72 -4.32 9.18
CA VAL A 364 -22.91 -4.96 7.87
C VAL A 364 -22.11 -6.25 7.75
N ALA A 365 -20.90 -6.30 8.30
CA ALA A 365 -20.09 -7.51 8.31
C ALA A 365 -20.27 -8.29 9.61
N ARG A 366 -19.80 -7.77 10.75
CA ARG A 366 -19.72 -8.54 12.01
C ARG A 366 -21.05 -9.01 12.54
N ALA A 367 -22.07 -8.16 12.54
CA ALA A 367 -23.40 -8.51 13.02
C ALA A 367 -24.13 -9.54 12.13
N ARG A 368 -23.64 -9.76 10.90
CA ARG A 368 -24.22 -10.70 9.93
C ARG A 368 -23.31 -11.90 9.63
N ASP A 369 -22.13 -11.97 10.25
CA ASP A 369 -21.22 -13.11 10.15
C ASP A 369 -21.91 -14.35 10.76
N GLU A 370 -21.62 -15.55 10.25
CA GLU A 370 -22.14 -16.83 10.78
C GLU A 370 -21.85 -16.99 12.28
N ASN A 371 -20.69 -16.49 12.72
CA ASN A 371 -20.30 -16.39 14.13
C ASN A 371 -20.02 -14.91 14.45
N PRO A 372 -21.06 -14.15 14.86
CA PRO A 372 -20.90 -12.74 15.20
C PRO A 372 -19.88 -12.59 16.32
N ARG A 373 -18.90 -11.70 16.10
CA ARG A 373 -17.81 -11.48 17.04
C ARG A 373 -17.50 -10.00 17.22
N PRO A 374 -17.08 -9.58 18.42
CA PRO A 374 -16.66 -8.20 18.64
C PRO A 374 -15.38 -7.88 17.86
N LEU A 375 -15.02 -6.59 17.86
CA LEU A 375 -13.72 -6.14 17.38
C LEU A 375 -12.60 -6.74 18.23
N VAL A 376 -11.44 -6.93 17.60
CA VAL A 376 -10.21 -7.36 18.25
C VAL A 376 -9.94 -6.46 19.47
N ARG A 377 -9.54 -7.08 20.59
CA ARG A 377 -9.19 -6.36 21.82
C ARG A 377 -8.22 -5.21 21.54
N GLY A 378 -8.46 -4.03 22.10
CA GLY A 378 -7.64 -2.83 21.87
C GLY A 378 -8.06 -1.97 20.66
N THR A 379 -8.97 -2.44 19.81
CA THR A 379 -9.43 -1.64 18.64
C THR A 379 -10.06 -0.32 19.07
N ILE A 380 -10.94 -0.36 20.08
CA ILE A 380 -11.60 0.83 20.60
C ILE A 380 -10.59 1.79 21.24
N ASP A 381 -9.61 1.27 21.99
CA ASP A 381 -8.56 2.09 22.60
C ASP A 381 -7.73 2.83 21.55
N VAL A 382 -7.27 2.11 20.52
CA VAL A 382 -6.50 2.67 19.39
C VAL A 382 -7.32 3.69 18.59
N LEU A 383 -8.61 3.42 18.36
CA LEU A 383 -9.51 4.34 17.68
C LEU A 383 -9.74 5.63 18.50
N ASN A 384 -9.94 5.51 19.82
CA ASN A 384 -10.11 6.67 20.69
C ASN A 384 -8.84 7.52 20.76
N GLN A 385 -7.67 6.87 20.83
CA GLN A 385 -6.37 7.56 20.76
C GLN A 385 -6.24 8.37 19.46
N TYR A 386 -6.61 7.78 18.33
CA TYR A 386 -6.61 8.47 17.04
C TYR A 386 -7.54 9.70 17.06
N LEU A 387 -8.76 9.57 17.57
CA LEU A 387 -9.72 10.67 17.63
C LEU A 387 -9.26 11.80 18.58
N ARG A 388 -8.56 11.45 19.66
CA ARG A 388 -7.94 12.43 20.55
C ARG A 388 -6.81 13.18 19.85
N GLU A 389 -5.87 12.48 19.23
CA GLU A 389 -4.69 13.09 18.61
C GLU A 389 -4.98 13.85 17.31
N VAL A 390 -5.88 13.33 16.48
CA VAL A 390 -6.15 13.87 15.13
C VAL A 390 -7.31 14.86 15.12
N PHE A 391 -8.36 14.61 15.92
CA PHE A 391 -9.57 15.44 15.96
C PHE A 391 -9.72 16.27 17.24
N GLY A 392 -8.78 16.15 18.19
CA GLY A 392 -8.81 16.92 19.44
C GLY A 392 -10.03 16.62 20.30
N MET A 393 -10.57 15.39 20.22
CA MET A 393 -11.76 15.02 20.96
C MET A 393 -11.44 14.89 22.46
N ASP A 394 -12.29 15.49 23.30
CA ASP A 394 -12.10 15.52 24.75
C ASP A 394 -12.08 14.12 25.37
N GLU A 395 -11.07 13.85 26.19
CA GLU A 395 -10.85 12.53 26.78
C GLU A 395 -11.91 12.15 27.82
N GLN A 396 -12.35 13.10 28.64
CA GLN A 396 -13.38 12.85 29.65
C GLN A 396 -14.71 12.51 28.97
N PHE A 397 -15.09 13.30 27.95
CA PHE A 397 -16.28 13.05 27.16
C PHE A 397 -16.21 11.71 26.42
N GLN A 398 -15.07 11.35 25.82
CA GLN A 398 -14.87 10.03 25.21
C GLN A 398 -15.06 8.90 26.22
N ARG A 399 -14.57 9.03 27.46
CA ARG A 399 -14.76 8.04 28.53
C ARG A 399 -16.24 7.90 28.89
N THR A 400 -16.96 9.01 29.06
CA THR A 400 -18.41 9.01 29.31
C THR A 400 -19.18 8.33 28.17
N LEU A 401 -18.87 8.69 26.92
CA LEU A 401 -19.50 8.13 25.72
C LEU A 401 -19.22 6.62 25.59
N SER A 402 -17.99 6.20 25.84
CA SER A 402 -17.59 4.79 25.83
C SER A 402 -18.28 4.00 26.94
N GLY A 403 -18.31 4.51 28.17
CA GLY A 403 -18.97 3.85 29.30
C GLY A 403 -20.47 3.68 29.06
N PHE A 404 -21.14 4.73 28.62
CA PHE A 404 -22.57 4.67 28.28
C PHE A 404 -22.83 3.73 27.10
N GLY A 405 -22.04 3.82 26.03
CA GLY A 405 -22.17 2.92 24.88
C GLY A 405 -22.00 1.44 25.24
N HIS A 406 -21.03 1.10 26.09
CA HIS A 406 -20.87 -0.27 26.58
C HIS A 406 -22.08 -0.74 27.39
N SER A 407 -22.61 0.10 28.29
CA SER A 407 -23.79 -0.21 29.08
C SER A 407 -25.03 -0.41 28.19
N LEU A 408 -25.25 0.49 27.24
CA LEU A 408 -26.32 0.41 26.24
C LEU A 408 -26.26 -0.90 25.46
N GLY A 409 -25.08 -1.25 24.94
CA GLY A 409 -24.89 -2.48 24.17
C GLY A 409 -25.09 -3.76 24.98
N ALA A 410 -24.57 -3.80 26.21
CA ALA A 410 -24.74 -4.95 27.11
C ALA A 410 -26.22 -5.15 27.47
N LYS A 411 -26.91 -4.09 27.89
CA LYS A 411 -28.34 -4.15 28.23
C LYS A 411 -29.22 -4.50 27.03
N ALA A 412 -28.88 -3.99 25.85
CA ALA A 412 -29.56 -4.39 24.62
C ALA A 412 -29.39 -5.89 24.33
N GLN A 413 -28.22 -6.48 24.64
CA GLN A 413 -28.01 -7.92 24.46
C GLN A 413 -28.79 -8.74 25.50
N GLU A 414 -28.77 -8.34 26.77
CA GLU A 414 -29.54 -8.99 27.85
C GLU A 414 -31.04 -9.03 27.55
N ARG A 415 -31.59 -7.94 26.99
CA ARG A 415 -33.02 -7.83 26.65
C ARG A 415 -33.36 -8.25 25.21
N THR A 416 -32.38 -8.72 24.43
CA THR A 416 -32.56 -9.11 23.01
C THR A 416 -33.09 -7.95 22.13
N GLU A 417 -32.70 -6.72 22.45
CA GLU A 417 -33.20 -5.48 21.85
C GLU A 417 -32.23 -4.88 20.82
N MET A 418 -31.81 -5.70 19.84
CA MET A 418 -30.89 -5.26 18.78
C MET A 418 -31.48 -4.12 17.93
N GLY A 419 -32.81 -4.03 17.85
CA GLY A 419 -33.51 -2.99 17.09
C GLY A 419 -33.13 -1.57 17.50
N ILE A 420 -32.88 -1.34 18.79
CA ILE A 420 -32.45 -0.04 19.33
C ILE A 420 -31.09 0.37 18.75
N LEU A 421 -30.16 -0.58 18.57
CA LEU A 421 -28.84 -0.30 18.02
C LEU A 421 -28.92 0.06 16.52
N TYR A 422 -29.80 -0.58 15.76
CA TYR A 422 -30.06 -0.21 14.37
C TYR A 422 -30.78 1.14 14.25
N ALA A 423 -31.73 1.44 15.15
CA ALA A 423 -32.37 2.75 15.22
C ALA A 423 -31.35 3.85 15.50
N LEU A 424 -30.43 3.61 16.44
CA LEU A 424 -29.34 4.53 16.78
C LEU A 424 -28.46 4.83 15.57
N ARG A 425 -28.00 3.81 14.86
CA ARG A 425 -27.21 3.96 13.62
C ARG A 425 -27.96 4.82 12.58
N ASN A 426 -29.25 4.53 12.40
CA ASN A 426 -30.08 5.11 11.34
C ASN A 426 -30.64 6.50 11.66
N ALA A 427 -30.41 7.05 12.86
CA ALA A 427 -30.82 8.40 13.21
C ALA A 427 -30.21 9.44 12.23
N LYS A 428 -31.08 10.25 11.62
CA LYS A 428 -30.72 11.14 10.49
C LYS A 428 -30.43 12.58 10.91
N ASN A 429 -30.98 13.00 12.05
CA ASN A 429 -30.81 14.32 12.62
C ASN A 429 -30.70 14.21 14.16
N PRO A 430 -30.35 15.30 14.87
CA PRO A 430 -30.22 15.27 16.32
C PRO A 430 -31.53 14.95 17.08
N GLU A 431 -32.68 15.34 16.54
CA GLU A 431 -33.99 15.03 17.15
C GLU A 431 -34.30 13.54 17.13
N ASP A 432 -34.06 12.89 15.98
CA ASP A 432 -34.15 11.43 15.84
C ASP A 432 -33.20 10.72 16.79
N PHE A 433 -31.98 11.24 16.93
CA PHE A 433 -30.99 10.70 17.86
C PHE A 433 -31.51 10.74 19.30
N TYR A 434 -32.08 11.87 19.75
CA TYR A 434 -32.65 11.96 21.09
C TYR A 434 -33.89 11.10 21.30
N ARG A 435 -34.74 10.97 20.28
CA ARG A 435 -35.86 10.04 20.33
C ARG A 435 -35.40 8.60 20.54
N VAL A 436 -34.33 8.18 19.87
CA VAL A 436 -33.76 6.85 20.07
C VAL A 436 -33.13 6.70 21.46
N LEU A 437 -32.42 7.72 21.97
CA LEU A 437 -31.89 7.65 23.34
C LEU A 437 -33.01 7.54 24.38
N ASN A 438 -34.11 8.28 24.20
CA ASN A 438 -35.29 8.19 25.05
C ASN A 438 -35.93 6.80 25.01
N ASP A 439 -36.11 6.23 23.80
CA ASP A 439 -36.60 4.85 23.65
C ASP A 439 -35.69 3.84 24.36
N ALA A 440 -34.37 4.01 24.23
CA ALA A 440 -33.39 3.18 24.91
C ALA A 440 -33.49 3.29 26.44
N GLN A 441 -33.68 4.50 26.98
CA GLN A 441 -33.86 4.72 28.42
C GLN A 441 -35.08 3.95 28.95
N PHE A 442 -36.22 3.98 28.27
CA PHE A 442 -37.42 3.28 28.73
C PHE A 442 -37.33 1.76 28.55
N ARG A 443 -36.88 1.28 27.39
CA ARG A 443 -36.88 -0.16 27.08
C ARG A 443 -35.76 -0.92 27.78
N LEU A 444 -34.61 -0.27 27.97
CA LEU A 444 -33.42 -0.88 28.58
C LEU A 444 -33.20 -0.45 30.03
N GLU A 445 -34.01 0.48 30.55
CA GLU A 445 -33.91 1.04 31.91
C GLU A 445 -32.51 1.60 32.21
N ILE A 446 -31.92 2.27 31.22
CA ILE A 446 -30.60 2.90 31.33
C ILE A 446 -30.73 4.41 31.53
N THR A 447 -29.81 5.00 32.29
CA THR A 447 -29.74 6.46 32.46
C THR A 447 -28.87 7.08 31.36
N ILE A 448 -29.39 8.09 30.66
CA ILE A 448 -28.63 8.84 29.65
C ILE A 448 -27.74 9.89 30.34
N PRO A 449 -26.42 9.92 30.07
CA PRO A 449 -25.55 10.96 30.59
C PRO A 449 -25.97 12.36 30.10
N GLU A 450 -26.03 13.34 31.01
CA GLU A 450 -26.37 14.74 30.66
C GLU A 450 -25.47 15.34 29.59
N ALA A 451 -24.20 14.93 29.54
CA ALA A 451 -23.23 15.40 28.56
C ALA A 451 -23.66 15.10 27.11
N LEU A 452 -24.56 14.14 26.88
CA LEU A 452 -25.10 13.83 25.55
C LEU A 452 -26.32 14.69 25.18
N LEU A 453 -26.99 15.29 26.17
CA LEU A 453 -28.27 16.00 26.01
C LEU A 453 -28.10 17.48 25.66
N ARG A 454 -26.86 17.99 25.62
CA ARG A 454 -26.58 19.41 25.34
C ARG A 454 -26.10 19.58 23.90
N ILE A 455 -26.93 20.18 23.04
CA ILE A 455 -26.54 20.60 21.70
C ILE A 455 -26.03 22.03 21.73
N GLU A 456 -24.79 22.20 21.27
CA GLU A 456 -24.15 23.48 21.02
C GLU A 456 -24.42 23.95 19.59
N LYS A 457 -24.11 25.22 19.31
CA LYS A 457 -24.25 25.82 17.97
C LYS A 457 -23.48 25.00 16.92
N GLY A 458 -24.13 24.75 15.78
CA GLY A 458 -23.56 23.97 14.68
C GLY A 458 -23.72 22.45 14.85
N GLU A 459 -24.75 22.01 15.59
CA GLU A 459 -25.06 20.59 15.83
C GLU A 459 -23.87 19.83 16.43
N ARG A 460 -23.29 20.40 17.50
CA ARG A 460 -22.17 19.80 18.22
C ARG A 460 -22.61 19.35 19.60
N ILE A 461 -21.99 18.29 20.10
CA ILE A 461 -22.17 17.77 21.46
C ILE A 461 -20.78 17.67 22.06
N ALA A 462 -20.54 18.43 23.15
CA ALA A 462 -19.25 18.55 23.82
C ALA A 462 -18.10 18.85 22.83
N GLY A 463 -18.29 19.86 21.97
CA GLY A 463 -17.32 20.24 20.95
C GLY A 463 -17.11 19.25 19.80
N ALA A 464 -17.76 18.09 19.74
CA ALA A 464 -17.68 17.16 18.60
C ALA A 464 -18.92 17.27 17.70
N PRO A 465 -18.81 17.08 16.37
CA PRO A 465 -19.99 16.98 15.50
C PRO A 465 -20.92 15.85 16.00
N TRP A 466 -22.23 16.11 16.09
CA TRP A 466 -23.20 15.13 16.62
C TRP A 466 -23.13 13.79 15.88
N MET A 467 -22.89 13.82 14.55
CA MET A 467 -22.73 12.62 13.73
C MET A 467 -21.58 11.72 14.23
N ARG A 468 -20.46 12.31 14.66
CA ARG A 468 -19.34 11.56 15.23
C ARG A 468 -19.72 10.96 16.59
N VAL A 469 -20.41 11.72 17.42
CA VAL A 469 -20.90 11.24 18.73
C VAL A 469 -21.85 10.07 18.56
N LYS A 470 -22.82 10.18 17.64
CA LYS A 470 -23.74 9.09 17.27
C LYS A 470 -22.97 7.87 16.79
N THR A 471 -22.11 8.02 15.79
CA THR A 471 -21.35 6.90 15.21
C THR A 471 -20.47 6.21 16.25
N LEU A 472 -19.82 6.97 17.15
CA LEU A 472 -19.03 6.37 18.24
C LEU A 472 -19.91 5.61 19.23
N LEU A 473 -21.06 6.18 19.61
CA LEU A 473 -22.02 5.50 20.47
C LEU A 473 -22.49 4.18 19.84
N SER A 474 -22.82 4.20 18.54
CA SER A 474 -23.15 2.99 17.78
C SER A 474 -22.03 1.95 17.79
N ILE A 475 -20.77 2.38 17.60
CA ILE A 475 -19.60 1.49 17.61
C ILE A 475 -19.45 0.84 18.98
N TYR A 476 -19.48 1.63 20.06
CA TYR A 476 -19.31 1.11 21.42
C TYR A 476 -20.43 0.14 21.80
N ALA A 477 -21.69 0.51 21.51
CA ALA A 477 -22.85 -0.30 21.82
C ALA A 477 -22.91 -1.59 21.00
N MET A 478 -22.72 -1.52 19.68
CA MET A 478 -22.73 -2.73 18.85
C MET A 478 -21.56 -3.66 19.19
N ASN A 479 -20.37 -3.13 19.46
CA ASN A 479 -19.24 -3.94 19.87
C ASN A 479 -19.45 -4.63 21.23
N ALA A 480 -20.11 -3.96 22.19
CA ALA A 480 -20.48 -4.56 23.47
C ALA A 480 -21.57 -5.63 23.32
N TYR A 481 -22.59 -5.36 22.50
CA TYR A 481 -23.64 -6.33 22.17
C TYR A 481 -23.04 -7.63 21.61
N LEU A 482 -22.20 -7.52 20.57
CA LEU A 482 -21.55 -8.66 19.93
C LEU A 482 -20.63 -9.44 20.90
N ARG A 483 -20.03 -8.76 21.87
CA ARG A 483 -19.23 -9.41 22.91
C ARG A 483 -20.11 -10.28 23.82
N GLY A 484 -21.30 -9.81 24.19
CA GLY A 484 -22.29 -10.60 24.93
C GLY A 484 -22.75 -11.81 24.14
N THR A 485 -23.10 -11.62 22.85
CA THR A 485 -23.51 -12.70 21.96
C THR A 485 -22.44 -13.78 21.80
N ALA A 486 -21.18 -13.39 21.60
CA ALA A 486 -20.08 -14.34 21.43
C ALA A 486 -19.85 -15.19 22.69
N ARG A 487 -19.99 -14.60 23.89
CA ARG A 487 -19.86 -15.33 25.16
C ARG A 487 -20.97 -16.37 25.33
N ALA A 488 -22.23 -15.97 25.12
CA ALA A 488 -23.37 -16.87 25.20
C ALA A 488 -23.25 -18.07 24.24
N GLN A 489 -22.68 -17.86 23.04
CA GLN A 489 -22.43 -18.94 22.07
C GLN A 489 -21.33 -19.90 22.51
N THR A 490 -20.27 -19.43 23.15
CA THR A 490 -19.20 -20.30 23.69
C THR A 490 -19.74 -21.16 24.82
N GLU A 491 -20.45 -20.56 25.77
CA GLU A 491 -21.08 -21.26 26.90
C GLU A 491 -22.07 -22.33 26.42
N SER A 492 -22.88 -22.04 25.39
CA SER A 492 -23.80 -23.03 24.83
C SER A 492 -23.13 -24.21 24.14
N LYS A 493 -21.91 -24.04 23.60
CA LYS A 493 -21.18 -25.11 22.90
C LYS A 493 -20.49 -26.06 23.87
N GLU A 494 -19.94 -25.53 24.96
CA GLU A 494 -19.30 -26.33 26.03
C GLU A 494 -20.33 -27.26 26.71
N VAL A 495 -21.56 -26.78 26.96
CA VAL A 495 -22.63 -27.60 27.53
C VAL A 495 -23.05 -28.75 26.60
N THR A 496 -23.06 -28.56 25.28
CA THR A 496 -23.40 -29.61 24.31
C THR A 496 -22.27 -30.61 24.00
N GLU A 497 -21.02 -30.33 24.40
CA GLU A 497 -19.89 -31.26 24.25
C GLU A 497 -19.66 -32.12 25.52
N GLU A 498 -20.27 -31.74 26.65
CA GLU A 498 -20.25 -32.48 27.93
C GLU A 498 -21.48 -33.40 28.14
N GLU A 499 -22.51 -33.29 27.30
CA GLU A 499 -23.64 -34.23 27.18
C GLU A 499 -23.41 -35.26 26.06
#